data_AF-E3I3D0-F1
#
_entry.id   AF-E3I3D0-F1
#
_cell.length_a   1.000
_cell.length_b   1.000
_cell.length_c   1.000
_cell.angle_alpha   90.00
_cell.angle_beta   90.00
_cell.angle_gamma   90.00
#
_symmetry.space_group_name_H-M   'P 1'
#
loop_
_entity.id
_entity.type
_entity.pdbx_description
1 polymer ?
#
loop_
_entity_poly.entity_id
_entity_poly.type
_entity_poly.pdbx_seq_one_letter_code
_entity_poly.pdbx_strand_id
1 'polypeptide(L)'
;MNDGISLEMLAFNLKLLGRKSRKKVLISAGKEDDKARMLPAIKQFLSLEVDVFATPGTHRFLTRHGIDTVEIHKITDGRAPNIRTFLNENRFDLVINVLTGDNDYDESSDAKLIRKLCIENGIPLITDCDVGIETLQQIVRDTNKGTFRYKLSDNSEPWNLRLHFMEAVEKLGGFASHHAHFDKAYLVNMDNLRLSQVDMQKKWEIYRYLKENYTHDDLVERISRGLETMIAQGVTYCRTMVDADSTVGLLPIKAAVEVKKRYADQIHFEVGVQPLQGVLDPASYEQYAEACAMADYCGGLPSRDRPRPEAHLDTILDLAKRLGKPVDVHVDQENNPLENETELLAEKTIEHGMQGRVFGVHAISLGAKSEREQDRIIQKILDADMGIVICPSAALSMAQLPMTAPLHNSIAPFPKLLAAGVRTYLGVDNIHDLFMPIVDGDVWTECRMLMEACRFYDIQQVAKWACARPIAAERAASLAA
;
A
#
# COMPACT_ATOMS: atom_id res chain seq x y z
N MET A 1 -7.71 -6.50 14.70
CA MET A 1 -9.13 -6.63 15.08
C MET A 1 -9.88 -5.67 14.19
N ASN A 2 -10.63 -6.21 13.22
CA ASN A 2 -11.51 -5.42 12.37
C ASN A 2 -12.78 -5.24 13.20
N ASP A 3 -12.76 -4.26 14.12
CA ASP A 3 -13.97 -3.88 14.84
C ASP A 3 -14.96 -3.45 13.75
N GLY A 4 -15.99 -4.27 13.50
CA GLY A 4 -16.92 -4.17 12.36
C GLY A 4 -17.83 -2.94 12.38
N ILE A 5 -17.29 -1.78 12.76
CA ILE A 5 -17.92 -0.48 12.73
C ILE A 5 -17.81 0.05 11.30
N SER A 6 -18.94 0.36 10.67
CA SER A 6 -18.94 0.91 9.31
C SER A 6 -18.32 2.31 9.25
N LEU A 7 -17.86 2.75 8.07
CA LEU A 7 -17.30 4.10 7.90
C LEU A 7 -18.33 5.19 8.24
N GLU A 8 -19.60 4.95 7.91
CA GLU A 8 -20.71 5.83 8.24
C GLU A 8 -20.91 5.95 9.75
N MET A 9 -20.78 4.83 10.47
CA MET A 9 -20.80 4.81 11.93
C MET A 9 -19.62 5.55 12.55
N LEU A 10 -18.41 5.36 12.01
CA LEU A 10 -17.22 6.12 12.42
C LEU A 10 -17.43 7.62 12.22
N ALA A 11 -17.94 8.03 11.06
CA ALA A 11 -18.22 9.43 10.75
C ALA A 11 -19.30 10.03 11.67
N PHE A 12 -20.38 9.29 11.97
CA PHE A 12 -21.42 9.75 12.89
C PHE A 12 -20.91 9.85 14.33
N ASN A 13 -20.15 8.86 14.80
CA ASN A 13 -19.53 8.87 16.12
C ASN A 13 -18.54 10.04 16.28
N LEU A 14 -17.76 10.36 15.23
CA LEU A 14 -16.92 11.57 15.20
C LEU A 14 -17.75 12.85 15.29
N LYS A 15 -18.88 12.93 14.57
CA LYS A 15 -19.79 14.07 14.68
C LYS A 15 -20.24 14.24 16.13
N LEU A 16 -20.65 13.18 16.83
CA LEU A 16 -21.13 13.23 18.23
C LEU A 16 -20.14 13.84 19.23
N LEU A 17 -18.83 13.84 18.94
CA LEU A 17 -17.84 14.55 19.76
C LEU A 17 -17.95 16.08 19.69
N GLY A 18 -18.52 16.61 18.61
CA GLY A 18 -18.62 18.03 18.36
C GLY A 18 -19.64 18.71 19.29
N ARG A 19 -19.14 19.43 20.30
CA ARG A 19 -19.95 20.13 21.32
C ARG A 19 -20.64 21.41 20.86
N LYS A 20 -20.39 21.87 19.62
CA LYS A 20 -20.91 23.16 19.12
C LYS A 20 -22.40 23.13 18.76
N SER A 21 -22.98 21.95 18.49
CA SER A 21 -24.40 21.81 18.13
C SER A 21 -24.90 20.39 18.42
N ARG A 22 -26.13 20.28 18.95
CA ARG A 22 -26.83 19.00 19.09
C ARG A 22 -27.00 18.33 17.72
N LYS A 23 -26.87 17.00 17.69
CA LYS A 23 -26.97 16.24 16.42
C LYS A 23 -28.40 15.94 16.08
N LYS A 24 -28.75 16.13 14.81
CA LYS A 24 -30.13 16.08 14.35
C LYS A 24 -30.37 14.76 13.65
N VAL A 25 -31.23 13.93 14.20
CA VAL A 25 -31.52 12.59 13.67
C VAL A 25 -32.98 12.53 13.24
N LEU A 26 -33.24 12.13 12.01
CA LEU A 26 -34.60 11.89 11.53
C LEU A 26 -34.98 10.42 11.75
N ILE A 27 -36.11 10.17 12.40
CA ILE A 27 -36.71 8.84 12.51
C ILE A 27 -38.09 8.86 11.85
N SER A 28 -38.25 8.05 10.81
CA SER A 28 -39.49 7.86 10.10
C SER A 28 -39.74 6.36 9.96
N ALA A 29 -40.83 5.88 10.55
CA ALA A 29 -41.29 4.51 10.39
C ALA A 29 -42.78 4.52 10.06
N GLY A 30 -43.19 3.72 9.08
CA GLY A 30 -44.60 3.64 8.68
C GLY A 30 -45.43 2.80 9.66
N LYS A 31 -45.06 1.52 9.83
CA LYS A 31 -45.82 0.53 10.61
C LYS A 31 -45.71 0.79 12.10
N GLU A 32 -46.80 0.53 12.83
CA GLU A 32 -46.82 0.67 14.30
C GLU A 32 -45.93 -0.37 14.99
N ASP A 33 -45.87 -1.59 14.47
CA ASP A 33 -44.97 -2.65 14.97
C ASP A 33 -43.49 -2.25 14.91
N ASP A 34 -43.05 -1.64 13.80
CA ASP A 34 -41.66 -1.17 13.65
C ASP A 34 -41.35 -0.04 14.64
N LYS A 35 -42.28 0.90 14.84
CA LYS A 35 -42.13 1.94 15.86
C LYS A 35 -42.01 1.35 17.27
N ALA A 36 -42.83 0.35 17.59
CA ALA A 36 -42.80 -0.33 18.88
C ALA A 36 -41.48 -1.09 19.10
N ARG A 37 -40.97 -1.77 18.08
CA ARG A 37 -39.67 -2.47 18.12
C ARG A 37 -38.50 -1.50 18.30
N MET A 38 -38.53 -0.35 17.64
CA MET A 38 -37.48 0.66 17.74
C MET A 38 -37.50 1.45 19.06
N LEU A 39 -38.65 1.52 19.74
CA LEU A 39 -38.87 2.34 20.92
C LEU A 39 -37.80 2.16 22.03
N PRO A 40 -37.37 0.94 22.42
CA PRO A 40 -36.35 0.76 23.45
C PRO A 40 -34.99 1.35 23.04
N ALA A 41 -34.58 1.16 21.78
CA ALA A 41 -33.32 1.69 21.27
C ALA A 41 -33.36 3.22 21.18
N ILE A 42 -34.49 3.80 20.75
CA ILE A 42 -34.68 5.26 20.73
C ILE A 42 -34.58 5.83 22.15
N LYS A 43 -35.19 5.19 23.16
CA LYS A 43 -35.10 5.64 24.56
C LYS A 43 -33.65 5.66 25.07
N GLN A 44 -32.86 4.65 24.73
CA GLN A 44 -31.44 4.62 25.08
C GLN A 44 -30.68 5.72 24.33
N PHE A 45 -30.97 5.93 23.05
CA PHE A 45 -30.31 6.93 22.22
C PHE A 45 -30.54 8.37 22.71
N LEU A 46 -31.69 8.67 23.29
CA LEU A 46 -32.01 9.97 23.90
C LEU A 46 -31.20 10.30 25.16
N SER A 47 -30.45 9.33 25.72
CA SER A 47 -29.46 9.64 26.76
C SER A 47 -28.29 10.48 26.22
N LEU A 48 -28.14 10.59 24.90
CA LEU A 48 -27.15 11.40 24.21
C LEU A 48 -27.70 12.81 23.92
N GLU A 49 -26.82 13.79 23.71
CA GLU A 49 -27.19 15.17 23.35
C GLU A 49 -27.60 15.30 21.86
N VAL A 50 -28.74 14.71 21.52
CA VAL A 50 -29.30 14.67 20.16
C VAL A 50 -30.67 15.33 20.11
N ASP A 51 -31.03 15.84 18.93
CA ASP A 51 -32.35 16.33 18.57
C ASP A 51 -32.99 15.31 17.62
N VAL A 52 -34.06 14.66 18.08
CA VAL A 52 -34.78 13.68 17.26
C VAL A 52 -35.93 14.36 16.53
N PHE A 53 -35.89 14.29 15.21
CA PHE A 53 -36.96 14.73 14.31
C PHE A 53 -37.77 13.51 13.88
N ALA A 54 -39.08 13.68 13.71
CA ALA A 54 -39.95 12.58 13.33
C ALA A 54 -41.05 13.02 12.36
N THR A 55 -41.39 12.16 11.41
CA THR A 55 -42.57 12.35 10.55
C THR A 55 -43.85 12.36 11.40
N PRO A 56 -44.97 12.98 10.96
CA PRO A 56 -46.13 13.20 11.83
C PRO A 56 -46.67 11.91 12.49
N GLY A 57 -46.70 10.81 11.74
CA GLY A 57 -47.13 9.50 12.26
C GLY A 57 -46.14 8.85 13.24
N THR A 58 -44.86 9.15 13.13
CA THR A 58 -43.81 8.70 14.05
C THR A 58 -43.75 9.59 15.28
N HIS A 59 -43.84 10.91 15.09
CA HIS A 59 -43.90 11.92 16.15
C HIS A 59 -45.04 11.62 17.13
N ARG A 60 -46.29 11.47 16.63
CA ARG A 60 -47.43 11.13 17.48
C ARG A 60 -47.23 9.85 18.29
N PHE A 61 -46.63 8.83 17.70
CA PHE A 61 -46.35 7.57 18.39
C PHE A 61 -45.33 7.78 19.51
N LEU A 62 -44.22 8.44 19.23
CA LEU A 62 -43.15 8.69 20.21
C LEU A 62 -43.63 9.58 21.35
N THR A 63 -44.37 10.64 21.05
CA THR A 63 -44.96 11.55 22.06
C THR A 63 -45.89 10.81 23.01
N ARG A 64 -46.73 9.89 22.51
CA ARG A 64 -47.59 9.03 23.35
C ARG A 64 -46.80 8.13 24.31
N HIS A 65 -45.56 7.79 23.96
CA HIS A 65 -44.66 6.97 24.76
C HIS A 65 -43.68 7.81 25.60
N GLY A 66 -43.95 9.11 25.75
CA GLY A 66 -43.19 10.03 26.59
C GLY A 66 -41.86 10.47 25.99
N ILE A 67 -41.69 10.39 24.67
CA ILE A 67 -40.48 10.82 23.97
C ILE A 67 -40.74 12.14 23.28
N ASP A 68 -39.96 13.16 23.65
CA ASP A 68 -39.98 14.46 22.98
C ASP A 68 -39.23 14.37 21.64
N THR A 69 -39.88 14.84 20.58
CA THR A 69 -39.32 14.90 19.23
C THR A 69 -39.82 16.15 18.51
N VAL A 70 -39.06 16.63 17.54
CA VAL A 70 -39.50 17.73 16.67
C VAL A 70 -40.28 17.15 15.49
N GLU A 71 -41.56 17.46 15.37
CA GLU A 71 -42.34 17.08 14.20
C GLU A 71 -41.79 17.77 12.94
N ILE A 72 -41.60 17.02 11.87
CA ILE A 72 -41.23 17.55 10.56
C ILE A 72 -42.14 16.99 9.47
N HIS A 73 -42.62 17.86 8.58
CA HIS A 73 -43.58 17.48 7.55
C HIS A 73 -42.93 16.65 6.44
N LYS A 74 -43.74 15.75 5.86
CA LYS A 74 -43.37 14.97 4.68
C LYS A 74 -43.14 15.89 3.48
N ILE A 75 -42.45 15.41 2.45
CA ILE A 75 -42.08 16.26 1.30
C ILE A 75 -43.32 16.59 0.45
N THR A 76 -44.25 15.64 0.34
CA THR A 76 -45.53 15.82 -0.36
C THR A 76 -46.52 16.74 0.36
N ASP A 77 -46.35 16.99 1.65
CA ASP A 77 -47.30 17.80 2.46
C ASP A 77 -47.29 19.30 2.07
N GLY A 78 -46.26 19.78 1.36
CA GLY A 78 -46.15 21.18 0.90
C GLY A 78 -45.99 22.23 2.01
N ARG A 79 -45.84 21.81 3.27
CA ARG A 79 -45.71 22.66 4.46
C ARG A 79 -44.25 22.77 4.92
N ALA A 80 -43.91 23.81 5.67
CA ALA A 80 -42.59 23.99 6.27
C ALA A 80 -42.71 24.01 7.81
N PRO A 81 -41.72 23.49 8.57
CA PRO A 81 -40.51 22.81 8.10
C PRO A 81 -40.81 21.41 7.51
N ASN A 82 -40.13 21.06 6.41
CA ASN A 82 -40.22 19.72 5.80
C ASN A 82 -38.85 19.06 5.64
N ILE A 83 -38.89 17.74 5.45
CA ILE A 83 -37.69 16.89 5.32
C ILE A 83 -36.80 17.34 4.17
N ARG A 84 -37.36 17.76 3.03
CA ARG A 84 -36.58 18.19 1.86
C ARG A 84 -35.69 19.38 2.18
N THR A 85 -36.23 20.41 2.84
CA THR A 85 -35.45 21.60 3.23
C THR A 85 -34.31 21.21 4.17
N PHE A 86 -34.56 20.35 5.14
CA PHE A 86 -33.53 19.92 6.09
C PHE A 86 -32.45 19.04 5.44
N LEU A 87 -32.81 18.15 4.52
CA LEU A 87 -31.83 17.34 3.79
C LEU A 87 -30.96 18.21 2.86
N ASN A 88 -31.57 19.13 2.11
CA ASN A 88 -30.84 20.03 1.20
C ASN A 88 -29.90 21.01 1.93
N GLU A 89 -30.27 21.42 3.14
CA GLU A 89 -29.43 22.30 3.98
C GLU A 89 -28.41 21.51 4.81
N ASN A 90 -28.26 20.19 4.61
CA ASN A 90 -27.38 19.31 5.39
C ASN A 90 -27.62 19.40 6.91
N ARG A 91 -28.89 19.51 7.30
CA ARG A 91 -29.30 19.67 8.70
C ARG A 91 -29.55 18.37 9.43
N PHE A 92 -29.47 17.22 8.75
CA PHE A 92 -29.54 15.91 9.40
C PHE A 92 -28.17 15.25 9.42
N ASP A 93 -27.85 14.65 10.56
CA ASP A 93 -26.62 13.89 10.77
C ASP A 93 -26.82 12.39 10.53
N LEU A 94 -28.05 11.89 10.67
CA LEU A 94 -28.47 10.51 10.45
C LEU A 94 -29.96 10.45 10.11
N VAL A 95 -30.35 9.58 9.19
CA VAL A 95 -31.75 9.32 8.82
C VAL A 95 -32.06 7.84 8.95
N ILE A 96 -33.08 7.51 9.74
CA ILE A 96 -33.68 6.18 9.81
C ILE A 96 -35.06 6.25 9.16
N ASN A 97 -35.21 5.63 8.00
CA ASN A 97 -36.41 5.67 7.17
C ASN A 97 -36.90 4.25 6.80
N VAL A 98 -37.68 3.66 7.70
CA VAL A 98 -38.23 2.29 7.62
C VAL A 98 -39.56 2.30 6.85
N LEU A 99 -39.66 1.47 5.81
CA LEU A 99 -40.84 1.41 4.94
C LEU A 99 -42.06 0.78 5.59
N THR A 100 -43.22 1.35 5.29
CA THR A 100 -44.49 0.64 5.17
C THR A 100 -44.47 -0.19 3.87
N GLY A 101 -44.92 -1.44 3.90
CA GLY A 101 -45.03 -2.26 2.68
C GLY A 101 -45.95 -1.60 1.64
N ASP A 102 -45.84 -2.04 0.38
CA ASP A 102 -46.29 -1.42 -0.90
C ASP A 102 -47.76 -0.92 -1.06
N ASN A 103 -48.52 -0.69 0.02
CA ASN A 103 -49.95 -0.44 -0.05
C ASN A 103 -50.36 1.05 -0.09
N ASP A 104 -49.42 2.01 -0.10
CA ASP A 104 -49.78 3.44 -0.19
C ASP A 104 -48.86 4.22 -1.15
N TYR A 105 -49.43 4.74 -2.25
CA TYR A 105 -48.69 5.32 -3.37
C TYR A 105 -47.94 6.61 -2.95
N ASP A 106 -48.55 7.44 -2.11
CA ASP A 106 -47.95 8.68 -1.62
C ASP A 106 -46.77 8.42 -0.68
N GLU A 107 -46.86 7.45 0.22
CA GLU A 107 -45.74 7.06 1.11
C GLU A 107 -44.58 6.45 0.33
N SER A 108 -44.88 5.68 -0.73
CA SER A 108 -43.86 5.08 -1.59
C SER A 108 -43.04 6.14 -2.34
N SER A 109 -43.68 7.24 -2.75
CA SER A 109 -43.04 8.33 -3.49
C SER A 109 -42.11 9.16 -2.59
N ASP A 110 -42.57 9.49 -1.39
CA ASP A 110 -41.82 10.30 -0.42
C ASP A 110 -40.67 9.53 0.20
N ALA A 111 -40.87 8.25 0.53
CA ALA A 111 -39.78 7.42 1.02
C ALA A 111 -38.65 7.29 0.00
N LYS A 112 -38.96 7.13 -1.29
CA LYS A 112 -37.97 7.12 -2.37
C LYS A 112 -37.22 8.46 -2.45
N LEU A 113 -37.94 9.58 -2.35
CA LEU A 113 -37.35 10.90 -2.44
C LEU A 113 -36.43 11.22 -1.25
N ILE A 114 -36.84 10.90 -0.02
CA ILE A 114 -36.00 11.04 1.18
C ILE A 114 -34.69 10.26 1.00
N ARG A 115 -34.77 9.01 0.54
CA ARG A 115 -33.59 8.15 0.36
C ARG A 115 -32.65 8.70 -0.70
N LYS A 116 -33.21 9.13 -1.84
CA LYS A 116 -32.45 9.78 -2.92
C LYS A 116 -31.70 11.00 -2.39
N LEU A 117 -32.39 11.88 -1.67
CA LEU A 117 -31.79 13.10 -1.11
C LEU A 117 -30.72 12.80 -0.06
N CYS A 118 -30.88 11.75 0.76
CA CYS A 118 -29.82 11.33 1.69
C CYS A 118 -28.55 10.92 0.94
N ILE A 119 -28.69 10.13 -0.13
CA ILE A 119 -27.56 9.69 -0.95
C ILE A 119 -26.89 10.89 -1.64
N GLU A 120 -27.67 11.77 -2.27
CA GLU A 120 -27.16 12.96 -2.96
C GLU A 120 -26.40 13.92 -2.03
N ASN A 121 -26.78 13.97 -0.75
CA ASN A 121 -26.19 14.86 0.24
C ASN A 121 -25.20 14.15 1.19
N GLY A 122 -24.90 12.87 0.98
CA GLY A 122 -23.96 12.11 1.82
C GLY A 122 -24.42 11.95 3.28
N ILE A 123 -25.73 11.91 3.52
CA ILE A 123 -26.32 11.73 4.85
C ILE A 123 -26.53 10.23 5.11
N PRO A 124 -25.97 9.66 6.19
CA PRO A 124 -26.17 8.25 6.54
C PRO A 124 -27.65 7.88 6.60
N LEU A 125 -28.02 6.81 5.90
CA LEU A 125 -29.39 6.38 5.71
C LEU A 125 -29.55 4.92 6.11
N ILE A 126 -30.50 4.64 7.00
CA ILE A 126 -30.88 3.30 7.42
C ILE A 126 -32.32 3.05 7.03
N THR A 127 -32.57 1.97 6.29
CA THR A 127 -33.87 1.67 5.70
C THR A 127 -34.57 0.45 6.31
N ASP A 128 -33.83 -0.34 7.08
CA ASP A 128 -34.28 -1.55 7.75
C ASP A 128 -34.46 -1.32 9.26
N CYS A 129 -35.50 -1.93 9.83
CA CYS A 129 -35.88 -1.75 11.23
C CYS A 129 -34.83 -2.35 12.19
N ASP A 130 -34.37 -3.57 11.92
CA ASP A 130 -33.41 -4.27 12.77
C ASP A 130 -32.03 -3.61 12.70
N VAL A 131 -31.61 -3.21 11.50
CA VAL A 131 -30.37 -2.42 11.33
C VAL A 131 -30.48 -1.08 12.06
N GLY A 132 -31.64 -0.43 12.03
CA GLY A 132 -31.89 0.82 12.75
C GLY A 132 -31.74 0.65 14.26
N ILE A 133 -32.29 -0.43 14.81
CA ILE A 133 -32.20 -0.76 16.24
C ILE A 133 -30.75 -0.98 16.66
N GLU A 134 -30.03 -1.86 15.96
CA GLU A 134 -28.64 -2.18 16.25
C GLU A 134 -27.75 -0.94 16.10
N THR A 135 -28.01 -0.09 15.10
CA THR A 135 -27.22 1.13 14.92
C THR A 135 -27.41 2.10 16.08
N LEU A 136 -28.64 2.36 16.51
CA LEU A 136 -28.91 3.22 17.67
C LEU A 136 -28.25 2.69 18.95
N GLN A 137 -28.35 1.39 19.19
CA GLN A 137 -27.72 0.74 20.36
C GLN A 137 -26.19 0.80 20.29
N GLN A 138 -25.61 0.54 19.13
CA GLN A 138 -24.16 0.59 18.93
C GLN A 138 -23.62 2.00 19.15
N ILE A 139 -24.29 3.05 18.66
CA ILE A 139 -23.90 4.44 18.91
C ILE A 139 -23.88 4.75 20.42
N VAL A 140 -24.89 4.30 21.16
CA VAL A 140 -24.94 4.46 22.63
C VAL A 140 -23.79 3.70 23.29
N ARG A 141 -23.53 2.44 22.88
CA ARG A 141 -22.41 1.63 23.38
C ARG A 141 -21.07 2.35 23.13
N ASP A 142 -20.83 2.84 21.93
CA ASP A 142 -19.58 3.48 21.54
C ASP A 142 -19.35 4.79 22.29
N THR A 143 -20.42 5.58 22.49
CA THR A 143 -20.36 6.83 23.24
C THR A 143 -20.08 6.59 24.72
N ASN A 144 -20.72 5.58 25.32
CA ASN A 144 -20.52 5.21 26.72
C ASN A 144 -19.13 4.60 26.98
N LYS A 145 -18.61 3.81 26.03
CA LYS A 145 -17.24 3.29 26.06
C LYS A 145 -16.18 4.38 25.91
N GLY A 146 -16.56 5.56 25.42
CA GLY A 146 -15.62 6.64 25.14
C GLY A 146 -14.71 6.36 23.94
N THR A 147 -15.17 5.54 23.00
CA THR A 147 -14.38 5.01 21.84
C THR A 147 -13.81 6.10 20.92
N PHE A 148 -14.21 7.36 21.11
CA PHE A 148 -13.62 8.52 20.43
C PHE A 148 -13.32 9.69 21.37
N ARG A 149 -13.33 9.49 22.71
CA ARG A 149 -12.83 10.47 23.68
C ARG A 149 -11.30 10.43 23.72
N TYR A 150 -10.64 10.70 22.60
CA TYR A 150 -9.29 11.24 22.71
C TYR A 150 -9.46 12.69 23.17
N LYS A 151 -8.72 13.13 24.18
CA LYS A 151 -8.66 14.56 24.45
C LYS A 151 -8.01 15.20 23.21
N LEU A 152 -8.69 16.17 22.58
CA LEU A 152 -8.07 17.00 21.53
C LEU A 152 -6.77 17.66 22.03
N SER A 153 -6.67 17.86 23.34
CA SER A 153 -5.46 18.19 24.08
C SER A 153 -5.18 17.09 25.11
N ASP A 154 -4.59 15.97 24.66
CA ASP A 154 -3.99 15.02 25.59
C ASP A 154 -2.56 15.44 25.89
N ASN A 155 -2.16 15.36 27.16
CA ASN A 155 -0.77 15.54 27.59
C ASN A 155 -0.01 14.20 27.62
N SER A 156 -0.69 13.08 27.37
CA SER A 156 0.00 11.84 26.96
C SER A 156 0.70 12.08 25.62
N GLU A 157 1.81 11.38 25.36
CA GLU A 157 2.58 11.56 24.13
C GLU A 157 1.67 11.69 22.89
N PRO A 158 1.99 12.61 21.96
CA PRO A 158 1.23 12.75 20.72
C PRO A 158 1.11 11.38 20.07
N TRP A 159 -0.09 11.05 19.58
CA TRP A 159 -0.37 9.80 18.89
C TRP A 159 0.77 9.44 17.92
N ASN A 160 1.52 8.40 18.26
CA ASN A 160 2.77 8.04 17.58
C ASN A 160 2.55 6.80 16.73
N LEU A 161 2.02 7.00 15.52
CA LEU A 161 1.79 5.92 14.56
C LEU A 161 3.06 5.11 14.26
N ARG A 162 4.22 5.77 14.28
CA ARG A 162 5.51 5.09 14.09
C ARG A 162 5.74 4.07 15.20
N LEU A 163 5.52 4.43 16.47
CA LEU A 163 5.66 3.50 17.59
C LEU A 163 4.79 2.25 17.40
N HIS A 164 3.50 2.42 17.14
CA HIS A 164 2.59 1.29 16.93
C HIS A 164 2.94 0.45 15.70
N PHE A 165 3.46 1.08 14.64
CA PHE A 165 3.96 0.36 13.49
C PHE A 165 5.19 -0.49 13.85
N MET A 166 6.15 0.09 14.57
CA MET A 166 7.34 -0.65 15.03
C MET A 166 6.98 -1.81 15.97
N GLU A 167 6.01 -1.63 16.88
CA GLU A 167 5.50 -2.72 17.72
C GLU A 167 4.88 -3.86 16.89
N ALA A 168 4.19 -3.52 15.79
CA ALA A 168 3.63 -4.52 14.88
C ALA A 168 4.73 -5.28 14.14
N VAL A 169 5.76 -4.57 13.67
CA VAL A 169 6.94 -5.16 13.00
C VAL A 169 7.69 -6.09 13.93
N GLU A 170 7.92 -5.70 15.19
CA GLU A 170 8.58 -6.54 16.18
C GLU A 170 7.80 -7.85 16.42
N LYS A 171 6.48 -7.76 16.57
CA LYS A 171 5.59 -8.94 16.69
C LYS A 171 5.62 -9.85 15.47
N LEU A 172 5.95 -9.32 14.30
CA LEU A 172 6.06 -10.05 13.04
C LEU A 172 7.47 -10.60 12.78
N GLY A 173 8.42 -10.41 13.70
CA GLY A 173 9.78 -10.96 13.59
C GLY A 173 10.80 -10.05 12.89
N GLY A 174 10.49 -8.76 12.76
CA GLY A 174 11.37 -7.75 12.20
C GLY A 174 11.21 -7.56 10.69
N PHE A 175 11.81 -6.46 10.21
CA PHE A 175 11.71 -6.05 8.81
C PHE A 175 12.36 -7.03 7.84
N ALA A 176 11.92 -6.97 6.59
CA ALA A 176 12.51 -7.63 5.44
C ALA A 176 12.72 -6.61 4.30
N SER A 177 13.96 -6.48 3.82
CA SER A 177 14.29 -5.68 2.64
C SER A 177 14.71 -6.58 1.49
N HIS A 178 13.93 -6.59 0.42
CA HIS A 178 14.12 -7.49 -0.72
C HIS A 178 14.96 -6.90 -1.85
N HIS A 179 15.38 -5.65 -1.71
CA HIS A 179 16.19 -5.00 -2.74
C HIS A 179 17.06 -3.89 -2.15
N ALA A 180 18.35 -3.95 -2.46
CA ALA A 180 19.33 -2.92 -2.15
C ALA A 180 20.55 -3.04 -3.08
N HIS A 181 21.42 -2.03 -3.08
CA HIS A 181 22.74 -2.12 -3.73
C HIS A 181 23.87 -1.61 -2.83
N PHE A 182 24.40 -2.48 -1.98
CA PHE A 182 25.42 -2.07 -1.01
C PHE A 182 26.83 -1.96 -1.60
N ASP A 183 27.09 -2.58 -2.75
CA ASP A 183 28.37 -2.45 -3.48
C ASP A 183 28.62 -1.06 -4.05
N LYS A 184 27.58 -0.23 -4.17
CA LYS A 184 27.65 1.19 -4.56
C LYS A 184 27.19 2.15 -3.48
N ALA A 185 26.81 1.64 -2.32
CA ALA A 185 26.40 2.48 -1.22
C ALA A 185 27.56 3.36 -0.73
N TYR A 186 27.24 4.55 -0.22
CA TYR A 186 28.18 5.49 0.41
C TYR A 186 29.30 6.01 -0.51
N LEU A 187 29.09 6.01 -1.83
CA LEU A 187 30.03 6.60 -2.80
C LEU A 187 29.92 8.13 -2.89
N VAL A 188 28.78 8.70 -2.47
CA VAL A 188 28.57 10.16 -2.50
C VAL A 188 29.13 10.84 -1.26
N ASN A 189 29.72 12.01 -1.48
CA ASN A 189 30.15 12.96 -0.46
C ASN A 189 29.94 14.40 -0.98
N MET A 190 30.25 15.41 -0.15
CA MET A 190 30.04 16.81 -0.53
C MET A 190 30.85 17.27 -1.76
N ASP A 191 32.01 16.67 -2.02
CA ASP A 191 32.87 17.04 -3.15
C ASP A 191 32.31 16.55 -4.50
N ASN A 192 31.65 15.38 -4.49
CA ASN A 192 31.11 14.75 -5.67
C ASN A 192 29.57 14.81 -5.79
N LEU A 193 28.85 15.33 -4.78
CA LEU A 193 27.38 15.42 -4.77
C LEU A 193 26.81 16.09 -6.02
N ARG A 194 27.49 17.12 -6.54
CA ARG A 194 27.10 17.82 -7.78
C ARG A 194 27.00 16.89 -9.00
N LEU A 195 27.70 15.75 -9.00
CA LEU A 195 27.59 14.75 -10.07
C LEU A 195 26.25 14.01 -10.05
N SER A 196 25.51 14.03 -8.93
CA SER A 196 24.16 13.44 -8.85
C SER A 196 23.09 14.22 -9.64
N GLN A 197 23.40 15.42 -10.13
CA GLN A 197 22.45 16.28 -10.87
C GLN A 197 22.54 16.14 -12.40
N VAL A 198 23.39 15.26 -12.91
CA VAL A 198 23.49 15.00 -14.36
C VAL A 198 22.46 13.96 -14.82
N ASP A 199 22.23 13.89 -16.13
CA ASP A 199 21.31 12.91 -16.72
C ASP A 199 21.77 11.46 -16.46
N MET A 200 20.80 10.53 -16.47
CA MET A 200 21.02 9.13 -16.10
C MET A 200 22.14 8.46 -16.93
N GLN A 201 22.22 8.76 -18.23
CA GLN A 201 23.27 8.21 -19.11
C GLN A 201 24.66 8.67 -18.68
N LYS A 202 24.83 9.97 -18.39
CA LYS A 202 26.09 10.50 -17.84
C LYS A 202 26.41 9.96 -16.46
N LYS A 203 25.42 9.73 -15.59
CA LYS A 203 25.65 9.08 -14.29
C LYS A 203 26.28 7.71 -14.46
N TRP A 204 25.80 6.91 -15.42
CA TRP A 204 26.38 5.60 -15.71
C TRP A 204 27.82 5.67 -16.19
N GLU A 205 28.15 6.63 -17.05
CA GLU A 205 29.52 6.85 -17.51
C GLU A 205 30.45 7.25 -16.36
N ILE A 206 30.03 8.21 -15.52
CA ILE A 206 30.78 8.65 -14.33
C ILE A 206 30.98 7.48 -13.36
N TYR A 207 29.93 6.70 -13.14
CA TYR A 207 29.95 5.55 -12.25
C TYR A 207 30.95 4.49 -12.72
N ARG A 208 31.12 4.29 -14.03
CA ARG A 208 32.16 3.40 -14.59
C ARG A 208 33.56 3.78 -14.10
N TYR A 209 33.91 5.06 -14.10
CA TYR A 209 35.23 5.51 -13.60
C TYR A 209 35.38 5.31 -12.08
N LEU A 210 34.30 5.41 -11.31
CA LEU A 210 34.34 5.11 -9.88
C LEU A 210 34.61 3.62 -9.64
N LYS A 211 33.94 2.74 -10.38
CA LYS A 211 34.11 1.29 -10.30
C LYS A 211 35.52 0.81 -10.63
N GLU A 212 36.19 1.45 -11.59
CA GLU A 212 37.57 1.10 -11.98
C GLU A 212 38.56 1.23 -10.80
N ASN A 213 38.20 2.01 -9.77
CA ASN A 213 39.00 2.20 -8.56
C ASN A 213 38.57 1.32 -7.38
N TYR A 214 37.64 0.39 -7.57
CA TYR A 214 37.20 -0.49 -6.49
C TYR A 214 38.32 -1.38 -5.99
N THR A 215 38.39 -1.48 -4.67
CA THR A 215 39.24 -2.46 -3.99
C THR A 215 38.35 -3.43 -3.23
N HIS A 216 38.88 -4.61 -2.96
CA HIS A 216 38.16 -5.62 -2.18
C HIS A 216 37.76 -5.08 -0.79
N ASP A 217 38.69 -4.41 -0.10
CA ASP A 217 38.47 -3.90 1.25
C ASP A 217 37.42 -2.78 1.29
N ASP A 218 37.43 -1.89 0.30
CA ASP A 218 36.40 -0.85 0.13
C ASP A 218 35.00 -1.45 -0.06
N LEU A 219 34.89 -2.48 -0.91
CA LEU A 219 33.62 -3.17 -1.13
C LEU A 219 33.14 -3.89 0.13
N VAL A 220 34.02 -4.61 0.83
CA VAL A 220 33.69 -5.26 2.10
C VAL A 220 33.20 -4.25 3.13
N GLU A 221 33.85 -3.10 3.24
CA GLU A 221 33.46 -2.02 4.16
C GLU A 221 32.06 -1.49 3.83
N ARG A 222 31.82 -1.06 2.58
CA ARG A 222 30.55 -0.43 2.19
C ARG A 222 29.38 -1.41 2.23
N ILE A 223 29.61 -2.66 1.83
CA ILE A 223 28.60 -3.74 1.94
C ILE A 223 28.28 -4.02 3.40
N SER A 224 29.31 -4.11 4.28
CA SER A 224 29.10 -4.31 5.72
C SER A 224 28.32 -3.16 6.33
N ARG A 225 28.67 -1.90 6.01
CA ARG A 225 28.00 -0.70 6.53
C ARG A 225 26.52 -0.64 6.14
N GLY A 226 26.20 -0.98 4.88
CA GLY A 226 24.81 -1.07 4.41
C GLY A 226 24.03 -2.14 5.17
N LEU A 227 24.63 -3.32 5.35
CA LEU A 227 24.02 -4.43 6.09
C LEU A 227 23.84 -4.12 7.59
N GLU A 228 24.82 -3.49 8.23
CA GLU A 228 24.75 -3.05 9.63
C GLU A 228 23.65 -2.01 9.84
N THR A 229 23.45 -1.12 8.87
CA THR A 229 22.32 -0.16 8.88
C THR A 229 20.97 -0.89 8.87
N MET A 230 20.85 -2.01 8.15
CA MET A 230 19.66 -2.86 8.16
C MET A 230 19.49 -3.57 9.52
N ILE A 231 20.56 -4.15 10.06
CA ILE A 231 20.53 -4.84 11.36
C ILE A 231 20.12 -3.87 12.49
N ALA A 232 20.68 -2.66 12.51
CA ALA A 232 20.46 -1.67 13.56
C ALA A 232 18.99 -1.22 13.71
N GLN A 233 18.19 -1.35 12.66
CA GLN A 233 16.77 -1.00 12.65
C GLN A 233 15.83 -2.22 12.76
N GLY A 234 16.37 -3.42 13.02
CA GLY A 234 15.59 -4.64 13.23
C GLY A 234 15.22 -5.39 11.95
N VAL A 235 15.96 -5.23 10.86
CA VAL A 235 15.83 -6.08 9.67
C VAL A 235 16.43 -7.45 9.96
N THR A 236 15.68 -8.51 9.67
CA THR A 236 16.17 -9.90 9.85
C THR A 236 16.27 -10.68 8.54
N TYR A 237 15.84 -10.10 7.41
CA TYR A 237 16.12 -10.59 6.06
C TYR A 237 16.44 -9.44 5.13
N CYS A 238 17.55 -9.53 4.41
CA CYS A 238 17.99 -8.50 3.49
C CYS A 238 18.54 -9.13 2.20
N ARG A 239 18.23 -8.53 1.06
CA ARG A 239 18.85 -8.86 -0.22
C ARG A 239 19.56 -7.65 -0.79
N THR A 240 20.72 -7.86 -1.41
CA THR A 240 21.38 -6.85 -2.21
C THR A 240 21.83 -7.41 -3.55
N MET A 241 21.78 -6.60 -4.60
CA MET A 241 22.49 -6.90 -5.84
C MET A 241 23.85 -6.22 -5.84
N VAL A 242 24.82 -6.91 -6.42
CA VAL A 242 26.16 -6.37 -6.67
C VAL A 242 26.53 -6.52 -8.14
N ASP A 243 27.31 -5.57 -8.64
CA ASP A 243 27.69 -5.53 -10.04
C ASP A 243 28.65 -6.68 -10.40
N ALA A 244 28.45 -7.32 -11.55
CA ALA A 244 29.43 -8.19 -12.19
C ALA A 244 29.45 -7.93 -13.69
N ASP A 245 30.56 -7.37 -14.17
CA ASP A 245 30.74 -6.99 -15.56
C ASP A 245 32.24 -6.96 -15.93
N SER A 246 32.56 -6.65 -17.18
CA SER A 246 33.94 -6.60 -17.67
C SER A 246 34.84 -5.53 -17.03
N THR A 247 34.27 -4.59 -16.26
CA THR A 247 35.00 -3.51 -15.57
C THR A 247 35.47 -3.96 -14.18
N VAL A 248 34.57 -4.59 -13.42
CA VAL A 248 34.83 -5.00 -12.02
C VAL A 248 35.09 -6.50 -11.87
N GLY A 249 34.86 -7.28 -12.92
CA GLY A 249 34.92 -8.74 -12.92
C GLY A 249 34.08 -9.32 -11.79
N LEU A 250 34.68 -10.21 -11.01
CA LEU A 250 34.04 -10.88 -9.87
C LEU A 250 34.35 -10.20 -8.52
N LEU A 251 34.97 -9.02 -8.53
CA LEU A 251 35.40 -8.37 -7.29
C LEU A 251 34.22 -8.09 -6.34
N PRO A 252 33.08 -7.51 -6.78
CA PRO A 252 31.97 -7.20 -5.87
C PRO A 252 31.28 -8.45 -5.32
N ILE A 253 31.07 -9.48 -6.14
CA ILE A 253 30.44 -10.74 -5.67
C ILE A 253 31.32 -11.49 -4.66
N LYS A 254 32.65 -11.46 -4.82
CA LYS A 254 33.59 -12.05 -3.85
C LYS A 254 33.51 -11.33 -2.50
N ALA A 255 33.53 -10.00 -2.50
CA ALA A 255 33.38 -9.18 -1.30
C ALA A 255 32.03 -9.42 -0.61
N ALA A 256 30.93 -9.45 -1.39
CA ALA A 256 29.58 -9.67 -0.87
C ALA A 256 29.41 -11.05 -0.23
N VAL A 257 29.97 -12.11 -0.84
CA VAL A 257 29.97 -13.48 -0.27
C VAL A 257 30.80 -13.55 1.01
N GLU A 258 31.90 -12.79 1.13
CA GLU A 258 32.64 -12.67 2.38
C GLU A 258 31.78 -12.02 3.47
N VAL A 259 31.17 -10.87 3.18
CA VAL A 259 30.31 -10.17 4.14
C VAL A 259 29.13 -11.06 4.55
N LYS A 260 28.51 -11.77 3.61
CA LYS A 260 27.46 -12.76 3.92
C LYS A 260 27.90 -13.80 4.94
N LYS A 261 29.12 -14.34 4.82
CA LYS A 261 29.66 -15.29 5.81
C LYS A 261 29.91 -14.63 7.17
N ARG A 262 30.36 -13.36 7.17
CA ARG A 262 30.69 -12.60 8.37
C ARG A 262 29.48 -12.31 9.27
N TYR A 263 28.30 -12.07 8.68
CA TYR A 263 27.07 -11.70 9.41
C TYR A 263 26.00 -12.81 9.42
N ALA A 264 26.37 -14.05 9.06
CA ALA A 264 25.43 -15.17 8.95
C ALA A 264 24.71 -15.52 10.26
N ASP A 265 25.23 -15.12 11.41
CA ASP A 265 24.64 -15.31 12.74
C ASP A 265 23.68 -14.17 13.16
N GLN A 266 23.64 -13.06 12.43
CA GLN A 266 22.88 -11.87 12.78
C GLN A 266 21.68 -11.62 11.87
N ILE A 267 21.78 -11.93 10.58
CA ILE A 267 20.76 -11.63 9.58
C ILE A 267 20.78 -12.64 8.43
N HIS A 268 19.60 -12.98 7.88
CA HIS A 268 19.54 -13.71 6.62
C HIS A 268 19.84 -12.76 5.46
N PHE A 269 21.06 -12.82 4.94
CA PHE A 269 21.52 -11.95 3.87
C PHE A 269 21.69 -12.72 2.55
N GLU A 270 21.05 -12.25 1.48
CA GLU A 270 21.18 -12.82 0.14
C GLU A 270 21.82 -11.83 -0.81
N VAL A 271 22.65 -12.37 -1.71
CA VAL A 271 23.39 -11.58 -2.69
C VAL A 271 22.97 -12.00 -4.08
N GLY A 272 22.62 -11.04 -4.93
CA GLY A 272 22.35 -11.23 -6.35
C GLY A 272 23.33 -10.48 -7.23
N VAL A 273 23.23 -10.69 -8.54
CA VAL A 273 24.14 -10.08 -9.52
C VAL A 273 23.40 -9.10 -10.42
N GLN A 274 23.85 -7.85 -10.49
CA GLN A 274 23.33 -6.85 -11.41
C GLN A 274 24.13 -6.83 -12.73
N PRO A 275 23.50 -7.04 -13.90
CA PRO A 275 24.17 -6.95 -15.19
C PRO A 275 24.13 -5.53 -15.79
N LEU A 276 24.89 -4.57 -15.22
CA LEU A 276 24.85 -3.18 -15.67
C LEU A 276 25.36 -2.93 -17.10
N GLN A 277 26.18 -3.83 -17.64
CA GLN A 277 26.65 -3.77 -19.03
C GLN A 277 25.78 -4.61 -19.99
N GLY A 278 24.67 -5.18 -19.51
CA GLY A 278 23.89 -6.15 -20.27
C GLY A 278 24.50 -7.55 -20.24
N VAL A 279 23.85 -8.50 -20.92
CA VAL A 279 24.21 -9.92 -20.95
C VAL A 279 24.35 -10.50 -22.35
N LEU A 280 24.12 -9.70 -23.40
CA LEU A 280 24.25 -10.18 -24.79
C LEU A 280 25.68 -10.10 -25.32
N ASP A 281 26.54 -9.29 -24.71
CA ASP A 281 27.97 -9.26 -25.00
C ASP A 281 28.67 -10.47 -24.37
N PRO A 282 29.40 -11.31 -25.13
CA PRO A 282 30.01 -12.53 -24.60
C PRO A 282 30.98 -12.32 -23.44
N ALA A 283 31.78 -11.24 -23.47
CA ALA A 283 32.75 -10.97 -22.41
C ALA A 283 32.07 -10.58 -21.10
N SER A 284 31.00 -9.77 -21.19
CA SER A 284 30.19 -9.39 -20.04
C SER A 284 29.37 -10.58 -19.51
N TYR A 285 28.84 -11.42 -20.41
CA TYR A 285 28.09 -12.62 -20.04
C TYR A 285 28.94 -13.64 -19.27
N GLU A 286 30.20 -13.85 -19.63
CA GLU A 286 31.09 -14.77 -18.92
C GLU A 286 31.24 -14.39 -17.44
N GLN A 287 31.52 -13.10 -17.17
CA GLN A 287 31.62 -12.57 -15.80
C GLN A 287 30.28 -12.66 -15.05
N TYR A 288 29.19 -12.30 -15.72
CA TYR A 288 27.83 -12.40 -15.17
C TYR A 288 27.47 -13.84 -14.79
N ALA A 289 27.77 -14.81 -15.65
CA ALA A 289 27.45 -16.22 -15.43
C ALA A 289 28.26 -16.81 -14.28
N GLU A 290 29.56 -16.51 -14.19
CA GLU A 290 30.42 -16.95 -13.09
C GLU A 290 29.99 -16.31 -11.75
N ALA A 291 29.67 -15.01 -11.74
CA ALA A 291 29.14 -14.34 -10.56
C ALA A 291 27.79 -14.93 -10.12
N CYS A 292 26.89 -15.19 -11.07
CA CYS A 292 25.58 -15.82 -10.79
C CYS A 292 25.75 -17.23 -10.20
N ALA A 293 26.80 -17.97 -10.56
CA ALA A 293 27.10 -19.27 -9.94
C ALA A 293 27.49 -19.14 -8.46
N MET A 294 28.07 -18.01 -8.04
CA MET A 294 28.44 -17.71 -6.64
C MET A 294 27.29 -17.07 -5.83
N ALA A 295 26.37 -16.37 -6.48
CA ALA A 295 25.27 -15.62 -5.87
C ALA A 295 24.12 -16.51 -5.38
N ASP A 296 23.19 -15.97 -4.60
CA ASP A 296 21.95 -16.66 -4.21
C ASP A 296 20.88 -16.59 -5.31
N TYR A 297 20.91 -15.54 -6.13
CA TYR A 297 19.97 -15.30 -7.22
C TYR A 297 20.59 -14.56 -8.39
N CYS A 298 19.98 -14.69 -9.56
CA CYS A 298 20.40 -13.97 -10.77
C CYS A 298 19.66 -12.63 -10.86
N GLY A 299 20.32 -11.57 -11.32
CA GLY A 299 19.65 -10.30 -11.61
C GLY A 299 19.47 -10.06 -13.11
N GLY A 300 18.56 -9.15 -13.46
CA GLY A 300 18.30 -8.73 -14.84
C GLY A 300 18.08 -7.23 -14.97
N LEU A 301 18.45 -6.68 -16.13
CA LEU A 301 18.25 -5.28 -16.49
C LEU A 301 18.03 -5.17 -18.02
N PRO A 302 16.85 -5.58 -18.54
CA PRO A 302 16.57 -5.66 -19.98
C PRO A 302 16.76 -4.34 -20.73
N SER A 303 16.66 -3.20 -20.05
CA SER A 303 16.90 -1.88 -20.61
C SER A 303 18.32 -1.70 -21.16
N ARG A 304 19.31 -2.47 -20.68
CA ARG A 304 20.70 -2.41 -21.16
C ARG A 304 20.95 -3.04 -22.51
N ASP A 305 20.13 -4.01 -22.87
CA ASP A 305 20.26 -4.74 -24.13
C ASP A 305 19.21 -4.31 -25.16
N ARG A 306 18.57 -3.15 -24.95
CA ARG A 306 17.70 -2.51 -25.95
C ARG A 306 18.48 -2.36 -27.28
N PRO A 307 17.85 -2.64 -28.44
CA PRO A 307 16.42 -2.88 -28.64
C PRO A 307 15.98 -4.36 -28.52
N ARG A 308 16.78 -5.24 -27.89
CA ARG A 308 16.48 -6.68 -27.72
C ARG A 308 16.26 -7.09 -26.25
N PRO A 309 15.33 -6.46 -25.51
CA PRO A 309 15.06 -6.81 -24.11
C PRO A 309 14.56 -8.26 -23.94
N GLU A 310 13.90 -8.83 -24.93
CA GLU A 310 13.45 -10.23 -24.94
C GLU A 310 14.63 -11.22 -24.88
N ALA A 311 15.68 -10.95 -25.68
CA ALA A 311 16.87 -11.80 -25.70
C ALA A 311 17.65 -11.72 -24.37
N HIS A 312 17.64 -10.56 -23.71
CA HIS A 312 18.18 -10.41 -22.37
C HIS A 312 17.45 -11.32 -21.37
N LEU A 313 16.12 -11.25 -21.37
CA LEU A 313 15.29 -12.06 -20.46
C LEU A 313 15.45 -13.55 -20.72
N ASP A 314 15.49 -13.97 -21.99
CA ASP A 314 15.75 -15.37 -22.36
C ASP A 314 17.09 -15.84 -21.80
N THR A 315 18.15 -15.04 -21.96
CA THR A 315 19.50 -15.36 -21.51
C THR A 315 19.59 -15.54 -19.99
N ILE A 316 19.02 -14.60 -19.21
CA ILE A 316 19.10 -14.65 -17.74
C ILE A 316 18.20 -15.76 -17.16
N LEU A 317 17.02 -15.98 -17.73
CA LEU A 317 16.08 -17.01 -17.26
C LEU A 317 16.64 -18.41 -17.54
N ASP A 318 17.23 -18.63 -18.72
CA ASP A 318 17.90 -19.90 -19.05
C ASP A 318 19.07 -20.19 -18.10
N LEU A 319 19.91 -19.18 -17.82
CA LEU A 319 21.01 -19.34 -16.87
C LEU A 319 20.51 -19.68 -15.47
N ALA A 320 19.55 -18.91 -14.96
CA ALA A 320 18.99 -19.11 -13.62
C ALA A 320 18.32 -20.47 -13.48
N LYS A 321 17.61 -20.92 -14.52
CA LYS A 321 17.02 -22.27 -14.59
C LYS A 321 18.08 -23.35 -14.52
N ARG A 322 19.18 -23.24 -15.30
CA ARG A 322 20.32 -24.18 -15.24
C ARG A 322 20.98 -24.20 -13.87
N LEU A 323 21.11 -23.05 -13.21
CA LEU A 323 21.71 -22.92 -11.89
C LEU A 323 20.77 -23.29 -10.73
N GLY A 324 19.48 -23.48 -10.99
CA GLY A 324 18.50 -23.73 -9.92
C GLY A 324 18.26 -22.52 -9.02
N LYS A 325 18.45 -21.29 -9.52
CA LYS A 325 18.30 -20.03 -8.74
C LYS A 325 17.09 -19.18 -9.16
N PRO A 326 16.51 -18.38 -8.25
CA PRO A 326 15.49 -17.41 -8.61
C PRO A 326 16.09 -16.21 -9.36
N VAL A 327 15.23 -15.35 -9.91
CA VAL A 327 15.62 -14.18 -10.71
C VAL A 327 14.89 -12.94 -10.22
N ASP A 328 15.65 -11.86 -10.05
CA ASP A 328 15.11 -10.54 -9.78
C ASP A 328 15.47 -9.61 -10.94
N VAL A 329 14.49 -8.92 -11.54
CA VAL A 329 14.71 -8.13 -12.75
C VAL A 329 14.22 -6.71 -12.53
N HIS A 330 15.09 -5.73 -12.73
CA HIS A 330 14.69 -4.32 -12.80
C HIS A 330 13.85 -4.10 -14.04
N VAL A 331 12.59 -3.72 -13.84
CA VAL A 331 11.62 -3.49 -14.90
C VAL A 331 10.92 -2.16 -14.70
N ASP A 332 10.62 -1.49 -15.82
CA ASP A 332 9.72 -0.33 -15.86
C ASP A 332 10.15 0.81 -14.92
N GLN A 333 11.36 1.32 -15.11
CA GLN A 333 11.97 2.33 -14.23
C GLN A 333 11.72 3.78 -14.69
N GLU A 334 11.06 4.03 -15.83
CA GLU A 334 10.97 5.38 -16.43
C GLU A 334 9.65 6.11 -16.12
N ASN A 335 8.79 5.55 -15.25
CA ASN A 335 7.45 6.11 -14.94
C ASN A 335 6.63 6.42 -16.22
N ASN A 336 6.76 5.56 -17.23
CA ASN A 336 6.29 5.77 -18.59
C ASN A 336 5.15 4.80 -18.93
N PRO A 337 3.93 5.24 -19.29
CA PRO A 337 2.83 4.33 -19.60
C PRO A 337 3.07 3.42 -20.81
N LEU A 338 4.10 3.71 -21.63
CA LEU A 338 4.45 2.93 -22.81
C LEU A 338 5.47 1.81 -22.55
N GLU A 339 6.13 1.78 -21.38
CA GLU A 339 7.01 0.67 -21.00
C GLU A 339 6.19 -0.58 -20.66
N ASN A 340 6.61 -1.74 -21.15
CA ASN A 340 5.89 -3.01 -20.98
C ASN A 340 6.82 -4.12 -20.44
N GLU A 341 7.88 -3.75 -19.71
CA GLU A 341 8.89 -4.72 -19.26
C GLU A 341 8.33 -5.67 -18.20
N THR A 342 7.46 -5.22 -17.29
CA THR A 342 6.75 -6.12 -16.34
C THR A 342 5.88 -7.14 -17.06
N GLU A 343 5.16 -6.73 -18.11
CA GLU A 343 4.35 -7.65 -18.91
C GLU A 343 5.22 -8.68 -19.63
N LEU A 344 6.27 -8.20 -20.31
CA LEU A 344 7.22 -9.06 -21.02
C LEU A 344 7.88 -10.06 -20.07
N LEU A 345 8.25 -9.63 -18.85
CA LEU A 345 8.84 -10.50 -17.85
C LEU A 345 7.87 -11.59 -17.39
N ALA A 346 6.59 -11.27 -17.19
CA ALA A 346 5.57 -12.26 -16.84
C ALA A 346 5.40 -13.30 -17.95
N GLU A 347 5.36 -12.88 -19.22
CA GLU A 347 5.29 -13.78 -20.37
C GLU A 347 6.51 -14.69 -20.47
N LYS A 348 7.72 -14.13 -20.36
CA LYS A 348 8.97 -14.88 -20.37
C LYS A 348 9.10 -15.83 -19.18
N THR A 349 8.59 -15.46 -18.01
CA THR A 349 8.53 -16.36 -16.85
C THR A 349 7.73 -17.62 -17.15
N ILE A 350 6.59 -17.48 -17.83
CA ILE A 350 5.75 -18.61 -18.24
C ILE A 350 6.42 -19.44 -19.34
N GLU A 351 6.96 -18.77 -20.37
CA GLU A 351 7.67 -19.42 -21.49
C GLU A 351 8.82 -20.32 -21.00
N HIS A 352 9.58 -19.84 -20.02
CA HIS A 352 10.73 -20.56 -19.46
C HIS A 352 10.37 -21.57 -18.36
N GLY A 353 9.11 -21.63 -17.92
CA GLY A 353 8.67 -22.51 -16.83
C GLY A 353 9.27 -22.12 -15.47
N MET A 354 9.42 -20.82 -15.22
CA MET A 354 10.07 -20.24 -14.04
C MET A 354 9.07 -19.64 -13.04
N GLN A 355 7.80 -20.03 -13.12
CA GLN A 355 6.74 -19.54 -12.23
C GLN A 355 7.09 -19.71 -10.75
N GLY A 356 6.76 -18.71 -9.93
CA GLY A 356 7.07 -18.70 -8.49
C GLY A 356 8.50 -18.29 -8.15
N ARG A 357 9.38 -18.16 -9.15
CA ARG A 357 10.83 -17.95 -8.96
C ARG A 357 11.36 -16.65 -9.58
N VAL A 358 10.48 -15.84 -10.17
CA VAL A 358 10.83 -14.56 -10.80
C VAL A 358 10.19 -13.41 -10.03
N PHE A 359 10.95 -12.32 -9.88
CA PHE A 359 10.54 -11.09 -9.20
C PHE A 359 10.83 -9.88 -10.10
N GLY A 360 9.83 -9.04 -10.35
CA GLY A 360 10.01 -7.74 -10.98
C GLY A 360 10.33 -6.68 -9.92
N VAL A 361 11.43 -5.95 -10.06
CA VAL A 361 11.80 -4.83 -9.19
C VAL A 361 11.29 -3.54 -9.81
N HIS A 362 10.64 -2.70 -9.00
CA HIS A 362 9.97 -1.44 -9.31
C HIS A 362 8.56 -1.55 -9.91
N ALA A 363 8.42 -2.02 -11.16
CA ALA A 363 7.15 -2.08 -11.88
C ALA A 363 6.38 -0.73 -11.91
N ILE A 364 7.09 0.39 -12.07
CA ILE A 364 6.52 1.74 -11.91
C ILE A 364 5.54 2.07 -13.04
N SER A 365 5.89 1.69 -14.28
CA SER A 365 5.05 1.97 -15.46
C SER A 365 3.63 1.44 -15.31
N LEU A 366 3.43 0.36 -14.54
CA LEU A 366 2.12 -0.19 -14.27
C LEU A 366 1.20 0.85 -13.63
N GLY A 367 1.71 1.68 -12.71
CA GLY A 367 0.95 2.77 -12.09
C GLY A 367 0.56 3.89 -13.06
N ALA A 368 1.29 4.04 -14.17
CA ALA A 368 1.04 5.02 -15.22
C ALA A 368 -0.02 4.58 -16.25
N LYS A 369 -0.31 3.27 -16.32
CA LYS A 369 -1.25 2.70 -17.31
C LYS A 369 -2.71 2.88 -16.89
N SER A 370 -3.62 2.79 -17.86
CA SER A 370 -5.07 2.80 -17.59
C SER A 370 -5.49 1.63 -16.69
N GLU A 371 -6.58 1.77 -15.93
CA GLU A 371 -7.03 0.72 -15.00
C GLU A 371 -7.20 -0.64 -15.68
N ARG A 372 -7.76 -0.67 -16.89
CA ARG A 372 -7.94 -1.89 -17.70
C ARG A 372 -6.62 -2.57 -18.04
N GLU A 373 -5.61 -1.79 -18.41
CA GLU A 373 -4.28 -2.32 -18.71
C GLU A 373 -3.58 -2.81 -17.43
N GLN A 374 -3.77 -2.12 -16.31
CA GLN A 374 -3.30 -2.61 -15.02
C GLN A 374 -3.91 -3.98 -14.69
N ASP A 375 -5.23 -4.14 -14.81
CA ASP A 375 -5.91 -5.42 -14.54
C ASP A 375 -5.41 -6.54 -15.44
N ARG A 376 -5.25 -6.26 -16.73
CA ARG A 376 -4.76 -7.22 -17.72
C ARG A 376 -3.33 -7.69 -17.42
N ILE A 377 -2.44 -6.76 -17.06
CA ILE A 377 -1.05 -7.08 -16.72
C ILE A 377 -0.98 -7.81 -15.37
N ILE A 378 -1.76 -7.38 -14.37
CA ILE A 378 -1.85 -8.06 -13.07
C ILE A 378 -2.27 -9.52 -13.23
N GLN A 379 -3.21 -9.82 -14.13
CA GLN A 379 -3.57 -11.20 -14.42
C GLN A 379 -2.38 -12.02 -14.95
N LYS A 380 -1.56 -11.44 -15.83
CA LYS A 380 -0.33 -12.10 -16.32
C LYS A 380 0.69 -12.33 -15.21
N ILE A 381 0.85 -11.36 -14.30
CA ILE A 381 1.71 -11.49 -13.11
C ILE A 381 1.25 -12.67 -12.24
N LEU A 382 -0.06 -12.83 -12.06
CA LEU A 382 -0.65 -13.96 -11.32
C LEU A 382 -0.45 -15.29 -12.05
N ASP A 383 -0.69 -15.35 -13.36
CA ASP A 383 -0.48 -16.55 -14.17
C ASP A 383 0.99 -17.00 -14.16
N ALA A 384 1.91 -16.04 -14.08
CA ALA A 384 3.34 -16.26 -13.94
C ALA A 384 3.79 -16.60 -12.50
N ASP A 385 2.91 -16.49 -11.49
CA ASP A 385 3.27 -16.47 -10.06
C ASP A 385 4.52 -15.61 -9.83
N MET A 386 4.53 -14.39 -10.38
CA MET A 386 5.65 -13.47 -10.30
C MET A 386 5.52 -12.56 -9.07
N GLY A 387 6.61 -12.35 -8.35
CA GLY A 387 6.65 -11.37 -7.26
C GLY A 387 6.95 -9.96 -7.76
N ILE A 388 6.53 -8.92 -7.03
CA ILE A 388 6.86 -7.52 -7.32
C ILE A 388 7.55 -6.89 -6.10
N VAL A 389 8.76 -6.40 -6.28
CA VAL A 389 9.49 -5.64 -5.25
C VAL A 389 9.30 -4.15 -5.51
N ILE A 390 8.79 -3.42 -4.54
CA ILE A 390 8.52 -1.98 -4.64
C ILE A 390 9.54 -1.25 -3.77
N CYS A 391 10.22 -0.28 -4.38
CA CYS A 391 11.20 0.59 -3.72
C CYS A 391 10.69 2.05 -3.75
N PRO A 392 9.88 2.49 -2.77
CA PRO A 392 9.19 3.77 -2.79
C PRO A 392 10.07 5.00 -3.05
N SER A 393 11.17 5.18 -2.31
CA SER A 393 12.05 6.35 -2.47
C SER A 393 12.67 6.41 -3.86
N ALA A 394 13.19 5.27 -4.34
CA ALA A 394 13.75 5.16 -5.68
C ALA A 394 12.71 5.43 -6.75
N ALA A 395 11.50 4.89 -6.60
CA ALA A 395 10.42 5.10 -7.54
C ALA A 395 10.04 6.59 -7.65
N LEU A 396 9.96 7.31 -6.52
CA LEU A 396 9.63 8.73 -6.49
C LEU A 396 10.73 9.65 -7.06
N SER A 397 11.99 9.21 -7.06
CA SER A 397 13.09 9.98 -7.65
C SER A 397 13.19 9.92 -9.17
N MET A 398 12.40 9.06 -9.83
CA MET A 398 12.50 8.89 -11.28
C MET A 398 12.18 10.18 -12.01
N ALA A 399 12.96 10.47 -13.05
CA ALA A 399 12.85 11.71 -13.80
C ALA A 399 11.50 11.80 -14.50
N GLN A 400 10.90 12.99 -14.48
CA GLN A 400 9.70 13.25 -15.27
C GLN A 400 10.06 13.27 -16.76
N LEU A 401 9.30 12.51 -17.56
CA LEU A 401 9.45 12.52 -19.00
C LEU A 401 8.75 13.74 -19.62
N PRO A 402 9.25 14.28 -20.75
CA PRO A 402 8.65 15.42 -21.44
C PRO A 402 7.39 14.99 -22.22
N MET A 403 6.39 14.48 -21.51
CA MET A 403 5.12 13.99 -22.05
C MET A 403 3.94 14.34 -21.13
N THR A 404 2.73 14.27 -21.68
CA THR A 404 1.49 14.46 -20.93
C THR A 404 0.86 13.11 -20.62
N ALA A 405 0.59 12.84 -19.33
CA ALA A 405 -0.11 11.65 -18.87
C ALA A 405 -1.16 12.03 -17.81
N PRO A 406 -2.15 11.15 -17.51
CA PRO A 406 -2.99 11.32 -16.33
C PRO A 406 -2.13 11.50 -15.06
N LEU A 407 -2.67 12.21 -14.06
CA LEU A 407 -1.94 12.41 -12.81
C LEU A 407 -1.87 11.08 -12.04
N HIS A 408 -0.66 10.62 -11.75
CA HIS A 408 -0.37 9.49 -10.87
C HIS A 408 0.95 9.73 -10.14
N ASN A 409 1.18 8.96 -9.07
CA ASN A 409 2.49 8.94 -8.42
C ASN A 409 3.42 7.97 -9.16
N SER A 410 4.72 8.21 -9.06
CA SER A 410 5.76 7.35 -9.62
C SER A 410 6.00 6.16 -8.68
N ILE A 411 5.05 5.21 -8.64
CA ILE A 411 5.13 3.99 -7.84
C ILE A 411 4.20 2.90 -8.42
N ALA A 412 4.56 1.63 -8.25
CA ALA A 412 3.67 0.51 -8.60
C ALA A 412 2.32 0.63 -7.85
N PRO A 413 1.20 0.15 -8.43
CA PRO A 413 -0.13 0.28 -7.84
C PRO A 413 -0.34 -0.72 -6.69
N PHE A 414 0.38 -0.54 -5.59
CA PHE A 414 0.45 -1.46 -4.45
C PHE A 414 -0.92 -1.91 -3.92
N PRO A 415 -1.91 -1.03 -3.67
CA PRO A 415 -3.22 -1.48 -3.19
C PRO A 415 -3.92 -2.43 -4.16
N LYS A 416 -3.73 -2.21 -5.47
CA LYS A 416 -4.33 -3.03 -6.53
C LYS A 416 -3.63 -4.39 -6.63
N LEU A 417 -2.30 -4.40 -6.59
CA LEU A 417 -1.49 -5.63 -6.55
C LEU A 417 -1.84 -6.48 -5.32
N LEU A 418 -1.92 -5.85 -4.15
CA LEU A 418 -2.26 -6.50 -2.90
C LEU A 418 -3.68 -7.09 -2.94
N ALA A 419 -4.67 -6.31 -3.40
CA ALA A 419 -6.06 -6.77 -3.51
C ALA A 419 -6.22 -7.94 -4.49
N ALA A 420 -5.41 -7.99 -5.54
CA ALA A 420 -5.38 -9.08 -6.52
C ALA A 420 -4.67 -10.35 -5.99
N GLY A 421 -3.97 -10.27 -4.86
CA GLY A 421 -3.20 -11.39 -4.30
C GLY A 421 -1.81 -11.57 -4.91
N VAL A 422 -1.26 -10.56 -5.58
CA VAL A 422 0.12 -10.59 -6.09
C VAL A 422 1.10 -10.59 -4.91
N ARG A 423 2.15 -11.42 -4.99
CA ARG A 423 3.24 -11.43 -4.01
C ARG A 423 4.02 -10.12 -4.13
N THR A 424 3.88 -9.25 -3.14
CA THR A 424 4.56 -7.95 -3.13
C THR A 424 5.57 -7.90 -1.99
N TYR A 425 6.66 -7.18 -2.20
CA TYR A 425 7.75 -7.04 -1.22
C TYR A 425 8.30 -5.63 -1.22
N LEU A 426 8.90 -5.22 -0.10
CA LEU A 426 9.53 -3.91 0.06
C LEU A 426 11.02 -3.97 -0.23
N GLY A 427 11.57 -2.92 -0.85
CA GLY A 427 13.01 -2.72 -1.01
C GLY A 427 13.42 -1.27 -0.71
N VAL A 428 14.70 -1.07 -0.37
CA VAL A 428 15.30 0.25 -0.14
C VAL A 428 16.06 0.78 -1.37
N ASP A 429 16.53 -0.13 -2.23
CA ASP A 429 17.31 0.17 -3.43
C ASP A 429 18.69 0.81 -3.12
N ASN A 430 18.99 1.99 -3.67
CA ASN A 430 20.28 2.66 -3.51
C ASN A 430 20.39 3.40 -2.16
N ILE A 431 21.60 3.51 -1.59
CA ILE A 431 21.88 4.25 -0.35
C ILE A 431 23.09 5.16 -0.55
N HIS A 432 22.93 6.47 -0.36
CA HIS A 432 24.02 7.46 -0.45
C HIS A 432 24.96 7.28 -1.66
N ASP A 433 24.38 7.11 -2.85
CA ASP A 433 25.14 6.95 -4.10
C ASP A 433 24.78 8.03 -5.13
N LEU A 434 25.38 7.96 -6.33
CA LEU A 434 25.15 8.94 -7.38
C LEU A 434 23.72 8.92 -7.96
N PHE A 435 23.02 7.80 -7.82
CA PHE A 435 21.64 7.65 -8.25
C PHE A 435 20.70 8.26 -7.21
N MET A 436 20.91 7.89 -5.94
CA MET A 436 20.10 8.28 -4.78
C MET A 436 20.98 8.84 -3.65
N PRO A 437 21.38 10.12 -3.72
CA PRO A 437 22.34 10.69 -2.78
C PRO A 437 21.81 10.87 -1.35
N ILE A 438 20.48 10.99 -1.18
CA ILE A 438 19.83 11.31 0.11
C ILE A 438 19.20 10.08 0.78
N VAL A 439 18.97 8.99 0.05
CA VAL A 439 18.39 7.77 0.64
C VAL A 439 19.39 7.16 1.61
N ASP A 440 18.93 6.88 2.82
CA ASP A 440 19.72 6.48 3.98
C ASP A 440 19.51 5.01 4.40
N GLY A 441 18.58 4.32 3.75
CA GLY A 441 18.25 2.92 4.03
C GLY A 441 17.27 2.71 5.19
N ASP A 442 16.57 3.74 5.67
CA ASP A 442 15.54 3.61 6.71
C ASP A 442 14.25 2.97 6.15
N VAL A 443 13.97 1.73 6.56
CA VAL A 443 12.84 0.92 6.09
C VAL A 443 11.49 1.53 6.52
N TRP A 444 11.45 2.21 7.66
CA TRP A 444 10.27 2.97 8.08
C TRP A 444 9.94 4.10 7.09
N THR A 445 10.95 4.82 6.61
CA THR A 445 10.80 5.88 5.62
C THR A 445 10.24 5.33 4.32
N GLU A 446 10.72 4.18 3.85
CA GLU A 446 10.14 3.50 2.69
C GLU A 446 8.65 3.15 2.92
N CYS A 447 8.32 2.55 4.07
CA CYS A 447 6.92 2.24 4.42
C CYS A 447 6.05 3.50 4.44
N ARG A 448 6.55 4.59 5.04
CA ARG A 448 5.84 5.87 5.09
C ARG A 448 5.59 6.43 3.69
N MET A 449 6.61 6.43 2.83
CA MET A 449 6.50 6.89 1.45
C MET A 449 5.49 6.05 0.66
N LEU A 450 5.50 4.72 0.81
CA LEU A 450 4.48 3.85 0.21
C LEU A 450 3.07 4.27 0.65
N MET A 451 2.84 4.39 1.96
CA MET A 451 1.52 4.72 2.51
C MET A 451 1.01 6.06 1.98
N GLU A 452 1.86 7.07 1.96
CA GLU A 452 1.52 8.42 1.48
C GLU A 452 1.31 8.44 -0.05
N ALA A 453 2.18 7.79 -0.81
CA ALA A 453 2.09 7.73 -2.27
C ALA A 453 0.88 6.92 -2.75
N CYS A 454 0.52 5.84 -2.05
CA CYS A 454 -0.61 5.00 -2.42
C CYS A 454 -1.91 5.37 -1.70
N ARG A 455 -1.89 6.34 -0.77
CA ARG A 455 -3.00 6.68 0.14
C ARG A 455 -3.55 5.46 0.88
N PHE A 456 -2.67 4.57 1.31
CA PHE A 456 -2.99 3.30 1.96
C PHE A 456 -2.48 3.31 3.40
N TYR A 457 -3.35 3.60 4.36
CA TYR A 457 -2.98 3.86 5.77
C TYR A 457 -3.30 2.69 6.72
N ASP A 458 -3.38 1.46 6.21
CA ASP A 458 -3.53 0.27 7.04
C ASP A 458 -2.17 -0.17 7.62
N ILE A 459 -1.87 0.33 8.81
CA ILE A 459 -0.63 0.07 9.55
C ILE A 459 -0.34 -1.43 9.71
N GLN A 460 -1.36 -2.24 9.99
CA GLN A 460 -1.17 -3.67 10.23
C GLN A 460 -0.83 -4.39 8.92
N GLN A 461 -1.50 -4.03 7.83
CA GLN A 461 -1.25 -4.62 6.53
C GLN A 461 0.10 -4.19 5.95
N VAL A 462 0.50 -2.93 6.13
CA VAL A 462 1.81 -2.44 5.71
C VAL A 462 2.93 -3.06 6.56
N ALA A 463 2.74 -3.23 7.87
CA ALA A 463 3.72 -3.92 8.72
C ALA A 463 3.92 -5.38 8.28
N LYS A 464 2.83 -6.11 7.98
CA LYS A 464 2.91 -7.47 7.41
C LYS A 464 3.71 -7.51 6.12
N TRP A 465 3.46 -6.56 5.23
CA TRP A 465 4.18 -6.46 3.96
C TRP A 465 5.67 -6.14 4.16
N ALA A 466 5.99 -5.19 5.04
CA ALA A 466 7.36 -4.80 5.37
C ALA A 466 8.15 -5.91 6.10
N CYS A 467 7.47 -6.92 6.64
CA CYS A 467 8.09 -8.11 7.26
C CYS A 467 8.04 -9.36 6.37
N ALA A 468 7.37 -9.28 5.21
CA ALA A 468 7.07 -10.43 4.36
C ALA A 468 8.37 -11.12 3.89
N ARG A 469 8.40 -12.45 3.94
CA ARG A 469 9.51 -13.27 3.45
C ARG A 469 9.14 -13.88 2.10
N PRO A 470 10.11 -14.20 1.22
CA PRO A 470 9.79 -14.82 -0.04
C PRO A 470 9.13 -16.18 0.19
N ILE A 471 8.03 -16.47 -0.51
CA ILE A 471 7.28 -17.73 -0.37
C ILE A 471 8.15 -18.98 -0.61
N ALA A 472 9.23 -18.87 -1.39
CA ALA A 472 10.19 -19.97 -1.58
C ALA A 472 10.87 -20.40 -0.27
N ALA A 473 11.10 -19.48 0.68
CA ALA A 473 11.71 -19.78 1.97
C ALA A 473 10.77 -20.60 2.88
N GLU A 474 9.46 -20.36 2.82
CA GLU A 474 8.48 -21.08 3.65
C GLU A 474 8.24 -22.52 3.17
N ARG A 475 8.27 -22.77 1.86
CA ARG A 475 8.20 -24.14 1.31
C ARG A 475 9.45 -24.96 1.61
N ALA A 476 10.62 -24.34 1.70
CA ALA A 476 11.85 -25.04 2.09
C ALA A 476 11.83 -25.45 3.58
N ALA A 477 11.30 -24.58 4.46
CA ALA A 477 11.17 -24.88 5.88
C ALA A 477 10.14 -25.98 6.18
N SER A 478 9.03 -26.05 5.43
CA SER A 478 8.00 -27.10 5.62
C SER A 478 8.36 -28.47 5.02
N LEU A 479 9.40 -28.53 4.19
CA LEU A 479 10.00 -29.78 3.71
C LEU A 479 11.16 -30.26 4.59
N ALA A 480 11.64 -29.42 5.52
CA ALA A 480 12.70 -29.73 6.47
C ALA A 480 12.18 -30.05 7.90
N ALA A 481 10.88 -29.92 8.13
CA ALA A 481 10.15 -30.31 9.35
C ALA A 481 9.29 -31.55 9.06
#